data_AF-A0A6I3SLM3-F1
#
_entry.id   AF-A0A6I3SLM3-F1
#
_cell.length_a   1.000
_cell.length_b   1.000
_cell.length_c   1.000
_cell.angle_alpha   90.00
_cell.angle_beta   90.00
_cell.angle_gamma   90.00
#
_symmetry.space_group_name_H-M   'P 1'
#
loop_
_entity.id
_entity.type
_entity.pdbx_description
1 polymer ?
#
loop_
_entity_poly.entity_id
_entity_poly.type
_entity_poly.pdbx_seq_one_letter_code
_entity_poly.pdbx_strand_id
1 'polypeptide(L)'
;MADLNRANTYFTNNVLHNEEWMTIEDSIRQRALNNAETQLYRVFRNYRPDTRPLPEEAVFEQALWLLRMDETVRKSEQGVKAVSVSGLSISMEGVRRISPEVIAILGCRIGRYAD
;
A
#
# COMPACT_ATOMS: atom_id res chain seq x y z
N MET A 1 9.34 12.38 -2.17
CA MET A 1 10.04 11.16 -2.60
C MET A 1 10.30 10.33 -1.36
N ALA A 2 9.60 9.20 -1.27
CA ALA A 2 9.67 8.33 -0.10
C ALA A 2 11.04 7.63 0.00
N ASP A 3 11.58 7.58 1.22
CA ASP A 3 12.90 7.03 1.53
C ASP A 3 12.85 5.51 1.70
N LEU A 4 13.69 4.80 0.95
CA LEU A 4 13.72 3.33 0.95
C LEU A 4 14.16 2.74 2.30
N ASN A 5 15.10 3.35 3.00
CA ASN A 5 15.57 2.85 4.30
C ASN A 5 14.48 2.99 5.36
N ARG A 6 13.72 4.09 5.31
CA ARG A 6 12.55 4.30 6.18
C ARG A 6 11.46 3.28 5.88
N ALA A 7 11.19 3.02 4.59
CA ALA A 7 10.24 1.97 4.18
C ALA A 7 10.68 0.59 4.70
N ASN A 8 11.94 0.21 4.51
CA ASN A 8 12.49 -1.08 4.97
C ASN A 8 12.36 -1.24 6.49
N THR A 9 12.66 -0.18 7.25
CA THR A 9 12.53 -0.16 8.71
C THR A 9 11.06 -0.28 9.12
N TYR A 10 10.17 0.46 8.45
CA TYR A 10 8.73 0.41 8.71
C TYR A 10 8.17 -1.01 8.50
N PHE A 11 8.45 -1.63 7.36
CA PHE A 11 7.95 -2.97 7.06
C PHE A 11 8.50 -4.03 8.02
N THR A 12 9.78 -3.97 8.36
CA THR A 12 10.41 -4.91 9.29
C THR A 12 9.76 -4.87 10.68
N ASN A 13 9.38 -3.68 11.15
CA ASN A 13 8.92 -3.48 12.52
C ASN A 13 7.40 -3.48 12.69
N ASN A 14 6.64 -3.07 11.66
CA ASN A 14 5.21 -2.75 11.82
C ASN A 14 4.28 -3.58 10.94
N VAL A 15 4.80 -4.26 9.91
CA VAL A 15 3.96 -4.97 8.93
C VAL A 15 4.25 -6.46 8.98
N LEU A 16 3.28 -7.22 9.50
CA LEU A 16 3.41 -8.67 9.69
C LEU A 16 3.51 -9.44 8.37
N HIS A 17 2.67 -9.08 7.39
CA HIS A 17 2.64 -9.72 6.08
C HIS A 17 3.36 -8.81 5.08
N ASN A 18 4.66 -8.99 4.88
CA ASN A 18 5.46 -8.11 4.00
C ASN A 18 6.34 -8.90 3.03
N GLU A 19 6.02 -10.17 2.79
CA GLU A 19 6.83 -11.10 1.99
C GLU A 19 7.07 -10.57 0.57
N GLU A 20 6.05 -9.96 -0.04
CA GLU A 20 6.15 -9.38 -1.38
C GLU A 20 7.11 -8.19 -1.42
N TRP A 21 7.33 -7.51 -0.29
CA TRP A 21 8.34 -6.47 -0.15
C TRP A 21 9.73 -7.05 0.09
N MET A 22 9.84 -8.05 0.97
CA MET A 22 11.13 -8.62 1.39
C MET A 22 11.82 -9.42 0.29
N THR A 23 11.08 -9.96 -0.67
CA THR A 23 11.60 -10.85 -1.72
C THR A 23 12.05 -10.15 -3.01
N ILE A 24 11.73 -8.87 -3.18
CA ILE A 24 12.04 -8.09 -4.39
C ILE A 24 13.30 -7.22 -4.24
N GLU A 25 13.88 -6.80 -5.37
CA GLU A 25 15.04 -5.91 -5.39
C GLU A 25 14.70 -4.45 -5.01
N ASP A 26 15.68 -3.73 -4.46
CA ASP A 26 15.57 -2.31 -4.09
C ASP A 26 15.15 -1.41 -5.26
N SER A 27 15.57 -1.72 -6.49
CA SER A 27 15.17 -1.00 -7.69
C SER A 27 13.67 -1.10 -7.97
N ILE A 28 13.03 -2.22 -7.62
CA ILE A 28 11.60 -2.46 -7.74
C ILE A 28 10.88 -1.78 -6.58
N ARG A 29 11.40 -1.92 -5.36
CA ARG A 29 10.86 -1.26 -4.15
C ARG A 29 10.77 0.26 -4.33
N GLN A 30 11.84 0.89 -4.80
CA GLN A 30 11.84 2.34 -5.03
C GLN A 30 10.83 2.77 -6.09
N ARG A 31 10.67 1.98 -7.17
CA ARG A 31 9.64 2.23 -8.19
C ARG A 31 8.23 2.09 -7.63
N ALA A 32 7.99 1.08 -6.79
CA ALA A 32 6.72 0.89 -6.11
C ALA A 32 6.38 2.09 -5.21
N LEU A 33 7.35 2.60 -4.44
CA LEU A 33 7.19 3.81 -3.63
C LEU A 33 6.85 5.04 -4.46
N ASN A 34 7.57 5.28 -5.55
CA ASN A 34 7.33 6.44 -6.42
C ASN A 34 5.93 6.38 -7.07
N ASN A 35 5.52 5.17 -7.50
CA ASN A 35 4.20 4.95 -8.07
C ASN A 35 3.09 5.13 -7.03
N ALA A 36 3.29 4.60 -5.83
CA ALA A 36 2.38 4.77 -4.69
C ALA A 36 2.21 6.25 -4.33
N GLU A 37 3.31 6.98 -4.15
CA GLU A 37 3.29 8.42 -3.83
C GLU A 37 2.50 9.19 -4.90
N THR A 38 2.81 8.96 -6.18
CA THR A 38 2.13 9.59 -7.32
C THR A 38 0.64 9.26 -7.34
N GLN A 39 0.28 8.00 -7.09
CA GLN A 39 -1.11 7.55 -7.08
C GLN A 39 -1.90 8.20 -5.94
N LEU A 40 -1.32 8.25 -4.74
CA LEU A 40 -1.98 8.83 -3.57
C LEU A 40 -2.20 10.33 -3.72
N TYR A 41 -1.23 11.09 -4.21
CA TYR A 41 -1.42 12.54 -4.44
C TYR A 41 -2.49 12.83 -5.51
N ARG A 42 -2.66 11.95 -6.52
CA ARG A 42 -3.73 12.07 -7.53
C ARG A 42 -5.12 11.83 -6.93
N VAL A 43 -5.23 10.89 -6.01
CA VAL A 43 -6.51 10.50 -5.37
C VAL A 43 -6.87 11.46 -4.24
N PHE A 44 -5.92 11.72 -3.33
CA PHE A 44 -6.13 12.55 -2.15
C PHE A 44 -5.68 14.00 -2.41
N ARG A 45 -6.45 14.72 -3.24
CA ARG A 45 -6.15 16.09 -3.70
C ARG A 45 -6.00 17.14 -2.58
N ASN A 46 -6.45 16.82 -1.37
CA ASN A 46 -6.31 17.67 -0.19
C ASN A 46 -4.87 17.69 0.36
N TYR A 47 -4.04 16.73 -0.04
CA TYR A 47 -2.62 16.67 0.30
C TYR A 47 -1.79 17.28 -0.82
N ARG A 48 -0.70 17.95 -0.42
CA ARG A 48 0.24 18.62 -1.31
C ARG A 48 1.66 18.38 -0.79
N PRO A 49 2.60 17.96 -1.64
CA PRO A 49 3.97 17.63 -1.20
C PRO A 49 4.61 18.71 -0.32
N ASP A 50 4.42 19.98 -0.67
CA ASP A 50 5.14 21.09 -0.02
C ASP A 50 4.43 21.66 1.20
N THR A 51 3.11 21.54 1.30
CA THR A 51 2.29 22.25 2.31
C THR A 51 1.51 21.32 3.23
N ARG A 52 1.20 20.11 2.76
CA ARG A 52 0.50 19.07 3.52
C ARG A 52 0.87 17.71 2.95
N PRO A 53 2.10 17.23 3.19
CA PRO A 53 2.55 15.97 2.63
C PRO A 53 1.69 14.81 3.16
N LEU A 54 1.57 13.76 2.35
CA LEU A 54 1.00 12.50 2.83
C LEU A 54 1.90 11.90 3.92
N PRO A 55 1.33 11.24 4.94
CA PRO A 55 2.09 10.36 5.83
C PRO A 55 2.87 9.34 5.02
N GLU A 56 4.12 9.10 5.39
CA GLU A 56 4.98 8.17 4.66
C GLU A 56 4.48 6.73 4.78
N GLU A 57 3.90 6.38 5.92
CA GLU A 57 3.28 5.09 6.19
C GLU A 57 2.19 4.77 5.16
N ALA A 58 1.38 5.77 4.77
CA ALA A 58 0.37 5.59 3.73
C ALA A 58 1.03 5.27 2.38
N VAL A 59 2.15 5.93 2.05
CA VAL A 59 2.90 5.63 0.82
C VAL A 59 3.47 4.22 0.86
N PHE A 60 4.00 3.78 2.01
CA PHE A 60 4.54 2.44 2.20
C PHE A 60 3.44 1.39 2.01
N GLU A 61 2.33 1.50 2.72
CA GLU A 61 1.21 0.56 2.60
C GLU A 61 0.63 0.49 1.19
N GLN A 62 0.57 1.62 0.49
CA GLN A 62 0.14 1.64 -0.91
C GLN A 62 1.18 0.94 -1.82
N ALA A 63 2.47 1.10 -1.57
CA ALA A 63 3.51 0.44 -2.36
C ALA A 63 3.46 -1.08 -2.21
N LEU A 64 3.29 -1.58 -0.98
CA LEU A 64 3.09 -3.01 -0.72
C LEU A 64 1.81 -3.54 -1.40
N TRP A 65 0.73 -2.77 -1.36
CA TRP A 65 -0.51 -3.11 -2.05
C TRP A 65 -0.34 -3.25 -3.56
N LEU A 66 0.39 -2.34 -4.20
CA LEU A 66 0.68 -2.42 -5.64
C LEU A 66 1.45 -3.69 -6.01
N LEU A 67 2.41 -4.11 -5.19
CA LEU A 67 3.17 -5.34 -5.41
C LEU A 67 2.29 -6.58 -5.32
N ARG A 68 1.42 -6.66 -4.30
CA ARG A 68 0.45 -7.74 -4.14
C ARG A 68 -0.54 -7.83 -5.29
N MET A 69 -0.99 -6.68 -5.78
CA MET A 69 -1.92 -6.62 -6.91
C MET A 69 -1.28 -7.15 -8.19
N ASP A 70 -0.01 -6.84 -8.46
CA ASP A 70 0.70 -7.36 -9.64
C ASP A 70 0.73 -8.90 -9.62
N GLU A 71 1.03 -9.50 -8.47
CA GLU A 71 0.98 -10.95 -8.30
C GLU A 71 -0.45 -11.51 -8.49
N THR A 72 -1.43 -10.81 -7.91
CA THR A 72 -2.85 -11.17 -7.99
C THR A 72 -3.36 -11.12 -9.44
N VAL A 73 -2.99 -10.10 -10.21
CA VAL A 73 -3.32 -9.96 -11.63
C VAL A 73 -2.71 -11.10 -12.44
N ARG A 74 -1.43 -11.42 -12.22
CA ARG A 74 -0.77 -12.58 -12.88
C ARG A 74 -1.49 -13.89 -12.60
N LYS A 75 -1.93 -14.12 -11.35
CA LYS A 75 -2.72 -15.32 -10.99
C LYS A 75 -4.09 -15.32 -11.67
N SER A 76 -4.72 -14.16 -11.82
CA SER A 76 -5.98 -14.04 -12.56
C SER A 76 -5.82 -14.38 -14.05
N GLU A 77 -4.73 -13.95 -14.69
CA GLU A 77 -4.43 -14.32 -16.09
C GLU A 77 -4.23 -15.83 -16.26
N GLN A 78 -3.82 -16.52 -15.19
CA GLN A 78 -3.72 -17.98 -15.13
C GLN A 78 -5.06 -18.67 -14.81
N GLY A 79 -6.17 -17.93 -14.78
CA GLY A 79 -7.52 -18.47 -14.57
C GLY A 79 -7.98 -18.56 -13.11
N VAL A 80 -7.22 -18.01 -12.15
CA VAL A 80 -7.59 -18.01 -10.73
C VAL A 80 -8.65 -16.92 -10.45
N LYS A 81 -9.84 -17.33 -9.99
CA LYS A 81 -10.99 -16.42 -9.78
C LYS A 81 -11.03 -15.73 -8.41
N ALA A 82 -10.32 -16.26 -7.41
CA ALA A 82 -10.23 -15.68 -6.07
C ALA A 82 -8.87 -16.01 -5.44
N VAL A 83 -8.28 -15.03 -4.77
CA VAL A 83 -7.02 -15.21 -4.02
C VAL A 83 -7.23 -14.65 -2.61
N SER A 84 -6.75 -15.38 -1.60
CA SER A 84 -6.66 -14.86 -0.24
C SER A 84 -5.32 -14.13 -0.11
N VAL A 85 -5.36 -12.82 0.10
CA VAL A 85 -4.15 -12.00 0.32
C VAL A 85 -4.18 -11.49 1.75
N SER A 86 -3.23 -11.93 2.57
CA SER A 86 -3.13 -11.55 4.00
C SER A 86 -4.44 -11.79 4.78
N GLY A 87 -5.13 -12.90 4.54
CA GLY A 87 -6.39 -13.26 5.23
C GLY A 87 -7.65 -12.56 4.69
N LEU A 88 -7.51 -11.61 3.77
CA LEU A 88 -8.62 -11.00 3.06
C LEU A 88 -8.92 -11.78 1.79
N SER A 89 -10.15 -12.29 1.65
CA SER A 89 -10.62 -12.88 0.41
C SER A 89 -10.89 -11.76 -0.61
N ILE A 90 -10.07 -11.69 -1.67
CA ILE A 90 -10.25 -10.69 -2.73
C ILE A 90 -10.87 -11.37 -3.94
N SER A 91 -12.09 -10.97 -4.28
CA SER A 91 -12.71 -11.28 -5.57
C SER A 91 -12.15 -10.37 -6.66
N MET A 92 -11.72 -10.96 -7.78
CA MET A 92 -11.06 -10.23 -8.88
C MET A 92 -11.96 -9.17 -9.55
N GLU A 93 -13.28 -9.31 -9.46
CA GLU A 93 -14.25 -8.33 -9.98
C GLU A 93 -14.29 -7.01 -9.17
N GLY A 94 -13.72 -6.96 -7.96
CA GLY A 94 -13.85 -5.84 -7.02
C GLY A 94 -12.53 -5.28 -6.48
N VAL A 95 -11.41 -5.49 -7.17
CA VAL A 95 -10.08 -5.13 -6.67
C VAL A 95 -9.98 -3.61 -6.46
N ARG A 96 -9.80 -3.21 -5.19
CA ARG A 96 -9.70 -1.80 -4.80
C ARG A 96 -8.35 -1.22 -5.20
N ARG A 97 -8.37 -0.10 -5.91
CA ARG A 97 -7.14 0.61 -6.38
C ARG A 97 -6.27 1.16 -5.24
N ILE A 98 -6.84 1.39 -4.06
CA ILE A 98 -6.18 1.96 -2.89
C ILE A 98 -6.20 0.94 -1.76
N SER A 99 -5.06 0.79 -1.08
CA SER A 99 -4.90 -0.10 0.07
C SER A 99 -5.92 0.23 1.16
N PRO A 100 -6.56 -0.77 1.79
CA PRO A 100 -7.38 -0.55 2.98
C PRO A 100 -6.63 0.18 4.10
N GLU A 101 -5.34 -0.12 4.30
CA GLU A 101 -4.50 0.52 5.32
C GLU A 101 -4.29 2.00 5.04
N VAL A 102 -4.16 2.41 3.77
CA VAL A 102 -4.11 3.83 3.39
C VAL A 102 -5.38 4.55 3.81
N ILE A 103 -6.54 3.91 3.63
CA ILE A 103 -7.82 4.48 4.05
C ILE A 103 -7.89 4.55 5.57
N ALA A 104 -7.33 3.58 6.30
CA ALA A 104 -7.22 3.65 7.75
C ALA A 104 -6.29 4.80 8.18
N ILE A 105 -5.11 4.93 7.60
CA ILE A 105 -4.13 5.98 7.95
C ILE A 105 -4.67 7.39 7.63
N LEU A 106 -5.29 7.56 6.45
CA LEU A 106 -5.78 8.87 5.99
C LEU A 106 -7.20 9.19 6.46
N GLY A 107 -7.98 8.17 6.87
CA GLY A 107 -9.42 8.24 7.12
C GLY A 107 -9.88 7.77 8.50
N CYS A 108 -9.02 7.21 9.34
CA CYS A 108 -9.37 6.90 10.73
C CYS A 108 -8.93 8.00 11.69
N ARG A 109 -9.84 8.95 11.91
CA ARG A 109 -10.24 9.25 13.29
C ARG A 109 -11.07 8.08 13.80
N ILE A 110 -10.42 6.99 14.20
CA ILE A 110 -11.06 5.98 15.06
C ILE A 110 -10.96 6.50 16.49
N GLY A 111 -12.08 6.96 17.05
CA GLY A 111 -12.31 7.26 18.47
C GLY A 111 -11.50 8.44 19.05
N ARG A 112 -12.07 9.65 19.12
CA ARG A 112 -12.65 10.09 20.42
C ARG A 112 -13.30 8.92 21.15
N TYR A 113 -12.50 8.21 21.95
CA TYR A 113 -13.02 7.78 23.24
C TYR A 113 -13.10 9.06 24.07
N ALA A 114 -14.32 9.60 24.16
CA ALA A 114 -14.68 10.41 25.30
C ALA A 114 -14.87 9.42 26.46
N ASP A 115 -13.96 9.47 27.42
CA ASP A 115 -14.28 9.32 28.83
C ASP A 115 -13.70 10.57 29.53
#